data_AF-A0A8T7FWF0-F1
#
_entry.id   AF-A0A8T7FWF0-F1
#
_cell.length_a   1.000
_cell.length_b   1.000
_cell.length_c   1.000
_cell.angle_alpha   90.00
_cell.angle_beta   90.00
_cell.angle_gamma   90.00
#
_symmetry.space_group_name_H-M   'P 1'
#
loop_
_entity.id
_entity.type
_entity.pdbx_description
1 polymer ?
#
loop_
_entity_poly.entity_id
_entity_poly.type
_entity_poly.pdbx_seq_one_letter_code
_entity_poly.pdbx_strand_id
1 'polypeptide(L)'
;MSFIWTSMLWTLTTIPLLALLYLRMQRRRHQLALRYGSLGLVQQASGRGVGTRRHIPAILFLVGLTVLFIALARPQMVVGLPKVEGIVILAFDVSGSMAAEDFEPNRLEAAKAVAIDFVSRQPSTVEIGVVAFSESGLSVQIPSADQAPSLKRSNA
;
A
#
# COMPACT_ATOMS: atom_id res chain seq x y z
N MET A 1 3.67 -7.63 4.70
CA MET A 1 4.54 -6.42 4.62
C MET A 1 5.61 -6.69 3.59
N SER A 2 5.84 -5.74 2.71
CA SER A 2 6.90 -5.80 1.71
C SER A 2 7.82 -4.59 1.87
N PHE A 3 9.03 -4.66 1.33
CA PHE A 3 9.96 -3.54 1.24
C PHE A 3 10.06 -3.13 -0.22
N ILE A 4 9.93 -1.83 -0.51
CA ILE A 4 10.11 -1.33 -1.89
C ILE A 4 11.56 -1.57 -2.33
N TRP A 5 12.51 -1.31 -1.44
CA TRP A 5 13.93 -1.40 -1.72
C TRP A 5 14.60 -2.48 -0.86
N THR A 6 14.29 -3.73 -1.18
CA THR A 6 14.85 -4.90 -0.47
C THR A 6 16.39 -4.89 -0.44
N SER A 7 17.03 -4.38 -1.49
CA SER A 7 18.50 -4.24 -1.55
C SER A 7 19.08 -3.31 -0.48
N MET A 8 18.31 -2.35 0.05
CA MET A 8 18.80 -1.45 1.10
C MET A 8 18.96 -2.16 2.44
N LEU A 9 18.37 -3.34 2.66
CA LEU A 9 18.60 -4.12 3.87
C LEU A 9 20.06 -4.55 4.02
N TRP A 10 20.82 -4.65 2.92
CA TRP A 10 22.25 -4.91 2.99
C TRP A 10 23.01 -3.82 3.77
N THR A 11 22.51 -2.59 3.80
CA THR A 11 23.13 -1.51 4.60
C THR A 11 23.13 -1.83 6.10
N LEU A 12 22.23 -2.67 6.62
CA LEU A 12 22.28 -3.11 8.02
C LEU A 12 23.56 -3.90 8.34
N THR A 13 24.20 -4.55 7.37
CA THR A 13 25.50 -5.21 7.60
C THR A 13 26.63 -4.24 7.96
N THR A 14 26.47 -2.94 7.70
CA THR A 14 27.43 -1.92 8.16
C THR A 14 27.35 -1.68 9.67
N ILE A 15 26.21 -1.96 10.33
CA ILE A 15 26.04 -1.82 11.79
C ILE A 15 27.00 -2.72 12.58
N PRO A 16 27.07 -4.06 12.36
CA PRO A 16 28.01 -4.91 13.07
C PRO A 16 29.46 -4.58 12.73
N LEU A 17 29.75 -4.12 11.50
CA LEU A 17 31.08 -3.64 11.12
C LEU A 17 31.50 -2.42 11.96
N LEU A 18 30.63 -1.42 12.08
CA LEU A 18 30.86 -0.23 12.92
C LEU A 18 31.01 -0.58 14.40
N ALA A 19 30.18 -1.49 14.91
CA ALA A 19 30.30 -1.98 16.29
C ALA A 19 31.65 -2.67 16.53
N LEU A 20 32.12 -3.50 15.60
CA LEU A 20 33.41 -4.19 15.71
C LEU A 20 34.59 -3.22 15.63
N LEU A 21 34.53 -2.23 14.73
CA LEU A 21 35.52 -1.15 14.66
C LEU A 21 35.58 -0.35 15.96
N TYR A 22 34.41 0.01 16.52
CA TYR A 22 34.32 0.71 17.79
C TYR A 22 34.98 -0.09 18.93
N LEU A 23 34.65 -1.39 19.06
CA LEU A 23 35.26 -2.27 20.06
C LEU A 23 36.77 -2.42 19.86
N ARG A 24 37.24 -2.55 18.61
CA ARG A 24 38.67 -2.63 18.28
C ARG A 24 39.40 -1.35 18.67
N MET A 25 38.82 -0.19 18.39
CA MET A 25 39.37 1.11 18.77
C MET A 25 39.44 1.26 20.29
N GLN A 26 38.40 0.83 21.00
CA GLN A 26 38.35 0.88 22.46
C GLN A 26 39.39 -0.03 23.11
N ARG A 27 39.55 -1.26 22.58
CA ARG A 27 40.59 -2.20 23.02
C ARG A 27 41.99 -1.64 22.79
N ARG A 28 42.24 -1.03 21.62
CA ARG A 28 43.52 -0.37 21.33
C ARG A 28 43.80 0.79 22.28
N ARG A 29 42.82 1.66 22.53
CA ARG A 29 42.96 2.76 23.51
C ARG A 29 43.30 2.24 24.90
N HIS A 30 42.66 1.15 25.33
CA HIS A 30 42.95 0.53 26.63
C HIS A 30 44.36 -0.06 26.69
N GLN A 31 44.81 -0.75 25.64
CA GLN A 31 46.16 -1.30 25.57
C GLN A 31 47.24 -0.22 25.57
N LEU A 32 47.03 0.89 24.85
CA LEU A 32 47.93 2.04 24.85
C LEU A 32 47.93 2.74 26.22
N ALA A 33 46.78 2.94 26.83
CA ALA A 33 46.68 3.53 28.18
C ALA A 33 47.42 2.68 29.24
N LEU A 34 47.38 1.34 29.14
CA LEU A 34 48.16 0.47 30.03
C LEU A 34 49.66 0.56 29.76
N ARG A 35 50.10 0.68 28.49
CA ARG A 35 51.51 0.81 28.11
C ARG A 35 52.13 2.17 28.48
N TYR A 36 51.36 3.25 28.45
CA TYR A 36 51.82 4.59 28.82
C TYR A 36 51.52 4.95 30.28
N GLY A 37 50.57 4.26 30.93
CA GLY A 37 50.28 4.42 32.36
C GLY A 37 51.42 3.94 33.26
N SER A 38 52.24 2.98 32.81
CA SER A 38 53.47 2.58 33.51
C SER A 38 54.60 3.61 33.42
N LEU A 39 54.48 4.61 32.54
CA LEU A 39 55.44 5.72 32.38
C LEU A 39 55.05 6.97 33.18
N GLY A 40 54.08 6.87 34.11
CA GLY A 40 53.75 7.95 35.06
C GLY A 40 52.98 9.15 34.50
N LEU A 41 52.79 9.24 33.17
CA LEU A 41 52.22 10.44 32.52
C LEU A 41 50.68 10.52 32.54
N VAL A 42 49.96 9.51 33.06
CA VAL A 42 48.48 9.44 32.98
C VAL A 42 47.79 9.41 34.35
N GLN A 43 48.56 9.36 35.44
CA GLN A 43 48.02 9.16 36.79
C GLN A 43 47.23 10.36 37.35
N GLN A 44 47.37 11.56 36.77
CA GLN A 44 46.64 12.76 37.20
C GLN A 44 45.28 12.99 36.54
N ALA A 45 44.90 12.21 35.52
CA ALA A 45 43.60 12.35 34.85
C ALA A 45 42.57 11.28 35.26
N SER A 46 42.91 10.39 36.19
CA SER A 46 42.01 9.31 36.66
C SER A 46 40.96 9.80 37.68
N GLY A 47 40.36 10.96 37.44
CA GLY A 47 39.13 11.36 38.09
C GLY A 47 37.98 10.50 37.59
N ARG A 48 37.34 9.73 38.50
CA ARG A 48 36.09 8.96 38.33
C ARG A 48 35.78 8.60 36.86
N GLY A 49 36.45 7.57 36.36
CA GLY A 49 36.31 7.10 34.99
C GLY A 49 34.84 6.95 34.62
N VAL A 50 34.40 7.68 33.60
CA VAL A 50 33.10 7.51 32.96
C VAL A 50 33.05 6.06 32.45
N GLY A 51 32.53 5.15 33.26
CA GLY A 51 32.58 3.70 33.06
C GLY A 51 31.74 3.26 31.86
N THR A 52 30.79 2.35 32.06
CA THR A 52 29.84 1.90 31.01
C THR A 52 29.07 3.04 30.35
N ARG A 53 28.91 4.18 31.04
CA ARG A 53 28.28 5.41 30.50
C ARG A 53 28.96 5.98 29.26
N ARG A 54 30.25 5.71 29.03
CA ARG A 54 30.96 6.15 27.82
C ARG A 54 30.45 5.50 26.53
N HIS A 55 29.72 4.39 26.65
CA HIS A 55 29.16 3.65 25.52
C HIS A 55 27.76 4.12 25.14
N ILE A 56 27.09 4.91 25.99
CA ILE A 56 25.71 5.38 25.75
C ILE A 56 25.59 6.13 24.42
N PRO A 57 26.45 7.12 24.09
CA PRO A 57 26.32 7.84 22.82
C PRO A 57 26.54 6.92 21.60
N ALA A 58 27.46 5.96 21.70
CA ALA A 58 27.74 5.02 20.61
C ALA A 58 26.58 4.04 20.38
N ILE A 59 25.96 3.54 21.46
CA ILE A 59 24.79 2.67 21.37
C ILE A 59 23.61 3.44 20.79
N LEU A 60 23.33 4.65 21.28
CA LEU A 60 22.26 5.50 20.73
C LEU A 60 22.46 5.80 19.25
N PHE A 61 23.71 6.08 18.83
CA PHE A 61 24.04 6.29 17.43
C PHE A 61 23.76 5.04 16.57
N LEU A 62 24.18 3.85 17.01
CA LEU A 62 23.93 2.61 16.28
C LEU A 62 22.43 2.26 16.20
N VAL A 63 21.69 2.48 17.28
CA VAL A 63 20.23 2.30 17.29
C VAL A 63 19.58 3.27 16.30
N GLY A 64 19.95 4.55 16.35
CA GLY A 64 19.45 5.56 15.41
C GLY A 64 19.75 5.21 13.95
N LEU A 65 20.97 4.76 13.66
CA LEU A 65 21.37 4.32 12.32
C LEU A 65 20.58 3.09 11.86
N THR A 66 20.31 2.15 12.76
CA THR A 66 19.48 0.97 12.47
C THR A 66 18.07 1.37 12.10
N VAL A 67 17.44 2.25 12.89
CA VAL A 67 16.09 2.78 12.60
C VAL A 67 16.09 3.53 11.26
N LEU A 68 17.11 4.35 11.00
CA LEU A 68 17.26 5.08 9.74
C LEU A 68 17.32 4.12 8.54
N PHE A 69 18.14 3.06 8.60
CA PHE A 69 18.27 2.12 7.49
C PHE A 69 17.01 1.27 7.28
N ILE A 70 16.33 0.88 8.35
CA ILE A 70 15.02 0.20 8.23
C ILE A 70 14.00 1.13 7.57
N ALA A 71 13.94 2.40 7.98
CA ALA A 71 13.05 3.38 7.38
C ALA A 71 13.39 3.63 5.90
N LEU A 72 14.68 3.64 5.55
CA LEU A 72 15.17 3.82 4.19
C LEU A 72 14.78 2.67 3.26
N ALA A 73 14.66 1.44 3.78
CA ALA A 73 14.16 0.29 3.04
C ALA A 73 12.65 0.40 2.69
N ARG A 74 11.96 1.45 3.19
CA ARG A 74 10.54 1.75 2.99
C ARG A 74 9.64 0.52 3.27
N PRO A 75 9.47 0.16 4.56
CA PRO A 75 8.52 -0.87 4.94
C PRO A 75 7.10 -0.42 4.59
N GLN A 76 6.39 -1.24 3.83
CA GLN A 76 5.02 -0.95 3.41
C GLN A 76 4.11 -2.13 3.76
N MET A 77 2.89 -1.78 4.18
CA MET A 77 1.81 -2.72 4.41
C MET A 77 0.69 -2.34 3.47
N VAL A 78 0.44 -3.18 2.47
CA VAL A 78 -0.74 -3.03 1.61
C VAL A 78 -1.93 -3.52 2.40
N VAL A 79 -2.86 -2.62 2.71
CA VAL A 79 -4.15 -2.96 3.32
C VAL A 79 -5.18 -2.94 2.19
N GLY A 80 -5.65 -4.12 1.80
CA GLY A 80 -6.77 -4.23 0.87
C GLY A 80 -8.05 -3.84 1.59
N LEU A 81 -8.53 -2.62 1.35
CA LEU A 81 -9.92 -2.31 1.67
C LEU A 81 -10.79 -2.97 0.59
N PRO A 82 -11.86 -3.71 0.94
CA PRO A 82 -12.82 -4.20 -0.03
C PRO A 82 -13.60 -3.01 -0.60
N LYS A 83 -13.00 -2.33 -1.57
CA LYS A 83 -13.67 -1.35 -2.41
C LYS A 83 -14.30 -2.11 -3.56
N VAL A 84 -15.63 -2.19 -3.55
CA VAL A 84 -16.41 -2.65 -4.71
C VAL A 84 -16.45 -1.49 -5.70
N GLU A 85 -15.34 -1.27 -6.41
CA GLU A 85 -15.20 -0.30 -7.48
C GLU A 85 -15.14 -1.07 -8.80
N GLY A 86 -15.88 -0.64 -9.82
CA GLY A 86 -15.93 -1.35 -11.10
C GLY A 86 -16.91 -0.76 -12.10
N ILE A 87 -16.84 -1.25 -13.34
CA ILE A 87 -17.74 -0.86 -14.42
C ILE A 87 -18.57 -2.08 -14.80
N VAL A 88 -19.90 -1.93 -14.78
CA VAL A 88 -20.83 -2.96 -15.27
C VAL A 88 -21.49 -2.46 -16.54
N ILE A 89 -21.45 -3.26 -17.61
CA ILE A 89 -22.14 -2.97 -18.87
C ILE A 89 -23.35 -3.89 -18.98
N LEU A 90 -24.54 -3.29 -19.01
CA LEU A 90 -25.79 -3.99 -19.25
C LEU A 90 -26.09 -3.97 -20.75
N ALA A 91 -26.03 -5.14 -21.40
CA ALA A 91 -26.36 -5.29 -22.80
C ALA A 91 -27.80 -5.84 -22.96
N PHE A 92 -28.67 -5.07 -23.60
CA PHE A 92 -30.05 -5.41 -23.89
C PHE A 92 -30.23 -5.71 -25.38
N ASP A 93 -30.77 -6.90 -25.68
CA ASP A 93 -31.37 -7.15 -26.98
C ASP A 93 -32.72 -6.41 -27.06
N VAL A 94 -32.93 -5.63 -28.12
CA VAL A 94 -34.20 -4.95 -28.42
C VAL A 94 -34.79 -5.41 -29.76
N SER A 95 -34.38 -6.59 -30.24
CA SER A 95 -34.95 -7.24 -31.42
C SER A 95 -36.42 -7.61 -31.22
N GLY A 96 -37.13 -7.84 -32.33
CA GLY A 96 -38.56 -8.19 -32.29
C GLY A 96 -38.88 -9.43 -31.45
N SER A 97 -37.91 -10.32 -31.23
CA SER A 97 -38.08 -11.49 -30.35
C SER A 97 -38.27 -11.15 -28.87
N MET A 98 -37.86 -9.95 -28.45
CA MET A 98 -37.97 -9.47 -27.07
C MET A 98 -39.35 -8.90 -26.73
N ALA A 99 -40.23 -8.76 -27.73
CA ALA A 99 -41.65 -8.46 -27.54
C ALA A 99 -42.49 -9.70 -27.19
N ALA A 100 -41.89 -10.89 -27.08
CA ALA A 100 -42.58 -12.11 -26.68
C ALA A 100 -43.14 -12.02 -25.24
N GLU A 101 -44.34 -12.55 -25.04
CA GLU A 101 -45.12 -12.51 -23.78
C GLU A 101 -44.99 -13.80 -22.95
N ASP A 102 -43.94 -14.58 -23.15
CA ASP A 102 -43.63 -15.74 -22.30
C ASP A 102 -43.13 -15.33 -20.89
N PHE A 103 -42.90 -14.03 -20.69
CA PHE A 103 -42.78 -13.36 -19.40
C PHE A 103 -43.74 -12.18 -19.35
N GLU A 104 -44.45 -11.97 -18.24
CA GLU A 104 -45.31 -10.80 -18.07
C GLU A 104 -44.48 -9.54 -17.79
N PRO A 105 -44.78 -8.38 -18.42
CA PRO A 105 -45.70 -8.19 -19.54
C PRO A 105 -45.11 -8.57 -20.92
N ASN A 106 -43.79 -8.48 -21.08
CA ASN A 106 -43.03 -9.11 -22.16
C ASN A 106 -41.57 -9.27 -21.71
N ARG A 107 -40.75 -10.01 -22.48
CA ARG A 107 -39.33 -10.24 -22.14
C ARG A 107 -38.54 -8.94 -21.93
N LEU A 108 -38.77 -7.92 -22.75
CA LEU A 108 -38.05 -6.64 -22.65
C LEU A 108 -38.37 -5.91 -21.34
N GLU A 109 -39.63 -5.82 -20.97
CA GLU A 109 -40.07 -5.17 -19.72
C GLU A 109 -39.62 -5.97 -18.50
N ALA A 110 -39.66 -7.31 -18.56
CA ALA A 110 -39.13 -8.16 -17.51
C ALA A 110 -37.61 -7.96 -17.33
N ALA A 111 -36.84 -7.90 -18.43
CA ALA A 111 -35.41 -7.64 -18.39
C ALA A 111 -35.09 -6.24 -17.82
N LYS A 112 -35.88 -5.22 -18.17
CA LYS A 112 -35.76 -3.87 -17.63
C LYS A 112 -36.01 -3.84 -16.12
N ALA A 113 -37.04 -4.53 -15.64
CA ALA A 113 -37.33 -4.63 -14.20
C ALA A 113 -36.17 -5.24 -13.42
N VAL A 114 -35.62 -6.36 -13.91
CA VAL A 114 -34.45 -7.02 -13.29
C VAL A 114 -33.22 -6.12 -13.29
N ALA A 115 -32.99 -5.39 -14.39
CA ALA A 115 -31.87 -4.47 -14.48
C ALA A 115 -31.99 -3.29 -13.52
N ILE A 116 -33.18 -2.71 -13.34
CA ILE A 116 -33.41 -1.64 -12.36
C ILE A 116 -33.13 -2.14 -10.94
N ASP A 117 -33.62 -3.33 -10.60
CA ASP A 117 -33.37 -3.97 -9.30
C ASP A 117 -31.88 -4.28 -9.10
N PHE A 118 -31.17 -4.71 -10.14
CA PHE A 118 -29.71 -4.89 -10.11
C PHE A 118 -28.97 -3.57 -9.84
N VAL A 119 -29.29 -2.50 -10.60
CA VAL A 119 -28.66 -1.19 -10.44
C VAL A 119 -28.89 -0.62 -9.04
N SER A 120 -30.11 -0.76 -8.51
CA SER A 120 -30.48 -0.24 -7.19
C SER A 120 -29.72 -0.88 -6.02
N ARG A 121 -29.23 -2.11 -6.20
CA ARG A 121 -28.48 -2.85 -5.19
C ARG A 121 -26.97 -2.61 -5.27
N GLN A 122 -26.52 -1.91 -6.30
CA GLN A 122 -25.10 -1.69 -6.55
C GLN A 122 -24.61 -0.45 -5.79
N PRO A 123 -23.42 -0.50 -5.14
CA PRO A 123 -22.85 0.65 -4.47
C PRO A 123 -22.53 1.77 -5.46
N SER A 124 -22.55 3.03 -4.98
CA SER A 124 -22.27 4.24 -5.78
C SER A 124 -20.86 4.31 -6.37
N THR A 125 -19.97 3.41 -5.94
CA THR A 125 -18.62 3.23 -6.46
C THR A 125 -18.56 2.43 -7.75
N VAL A 126 -19.70 1.92 -8.22
CA VAL A 126 -19.79 1.15 -9.47
C VAL A 126 -20.48 2.00 -10.52
N GLU A 127 -19.81 2.15 -11.66
CA GLU A 127 -20.35 2.84 -12.82
C GLU A 127 -21.11 1.84 -13.69
N ILE A 128 -22.27 2.26 -14.18
CA ILE A 128 -23.15 1.39 -14.96
C ILE A 128 -23.34 2.01 -16.34
N GLY A 129 -22.94 1.29 -17.37
CA GLY A 129 -23.21 1.60 -18.77
C GLY A 129 -24.31 0.71 -19.32
N VAL A 130 -25.05 1.22 -20.31
CA VAL A 130 -26.14 0.48 -20.95
C VAL A 130 -25.89 0.45 -22.45
N VAL A 131 -26.03 -0.73 -23.04
CA VAL A 131 -25.93 -0.95 -24.49
C VAL A 131 -27.22 -1.62 -24.93
N ALA A 132 -27.96 -1.00 -25.83
CA ALA A 132 -29.11 -1.62 -26.50
C ALA A 132 -28.72 -1.99 -27.93
N PHE A 133 -29.02 -3.21 -28.37
CA PHE A 133 -28.65 -3.70 -29.69
C PHE A 133 -29.81 -4.41 -30.40
N SER A 134 -29.86 -4.29 -31.71
CA SER A 134 -30.77 -4.99 -32.60
C SER A 134 -30.15 -5.16 -33.99
N GLU A 135 -30.84 -5.83 -34.91
CA GLU A 135 -30.45 -5.89 -36.33
C GLU A 135 -30.32 -4.50 -36.98
N SER A 136 -31.08 -3.50 -36.48
CA SER A 136 -31.12 -2.15 -37.05
C SER A 136 -30.10 -1.18 -36.45
N GLY A 137 -29.39 -1.55 -35.38
CA GLY A 137 -28.30 -0.74 -34.85
C GLY A 137 -27.96 -0.95 -33.37
N LEU A 138 -27.10 -0.05 -32.86
CA LEU A 138 -26.60 -0.03 -31.49
C LEU A 138 -26.83 1.35 -30.85
N SER A 139 -27.31 1.37 -29.61
CA SER A 139 -27.37 2.57 -28.76
C SER A 139 -26.54 2.34 -27.51
N VAL A 140 -25.68 3.30 -27.15
CA VAL A 140 -24.74 3.17 -26.03
C VAL A 140 -24.85 4.37 -25.11
N GLN A 141 -24.95 4.09 -23.82
CA GLN A 141 -24.79 5.05 -22.75
C GLN A 141 -23.47 4.79 -22.02
N ILE A 142 -22.66 5.84 -21.92
CA ILE A 142 -21.36 5.81 -21.23
C ILE A 142 -21.61 5.50 -19.74
N PRO A 143 -20.80 4.61 -19.13
CA PRO A 143 -20.88 4.33 -17.70
C PRO A 143 -20.84 5.61 -16.87
N SER A 144 -21.76 5.71 -15.91
CA SER A 144 -21.80 6.79 -14.94
C SER A 144 -22.16 6.24 -13.57
N ALA A 145 -21.62 6.85 -12.53
CA ALA A 145 -22.01 6.59 -11.14
C ALA A 145 -23.39 7.19 -10.79
N ASP A 146 -23.89 8.10 -11.62
CA ASP A 146 -25.21 8.68 -11.45
C ASP A 146 -26.28 7.74 -12.04
N GLN A 147 -26.96 7.02 -11.17
CA GLN A 147 -27.95 5.98 -11.51
C GLN A 147 -29.32 6.55 -11.93
N ALA A 148 -29.54 7.87 -11.78
CA ALA A 148 -30.81 8.53 -12.00
C ALA A 148 -31.14 8.96 -13.46
N PRO A 149 -30.18 9.34 -14.35
CA PRO A 149 -30.50 9.88 -15.67
C PRO A 149 -30.69 8.82 -16.78
N SER A 150 -30.26 7.57 -16.58
CA SER A 150 -30.16 6.54 -17.63
C SER A 150 -31.49 5.89 -18.02
N LEU A 151 -32.43 5.76 -17.09
CA LEU A 151 -33.63 4.93 -17.29
C LEU A 151 -34.88 5.70 -17.74
N LYS A 152 -34.85 7.04 -17.72
CA LYS A 152 -36.02 7.89 -18.02
C LYS A 152 -36.11 8.42 -19.45
N ARG A 153 -35.07 8.26 -20.28
CA ARG A 153 -35.03 8.86 -21.64
C ARG A 153 -35.57 7.98 -22.77
N SER A 154 -35.89 6.71 -22.52
CA SER A 154 -36.32 5.74 -23.54
C SER A 154 -37.85 5.68 -23.76
N ASN A 155 -38.57 6.79 -23.56
CA ASN A 155 -40.02 6.90 -23.83
C ASN A 155 -40.29 8.11 -24.74
N ALA A 156 -39.57 8.21 -25.86
CA ALA A 156 -39.82 9.18 -26.93
C ALA A 156 -39.69 8.48 -28.28
#